data_AF-A0A6J3L557-F1
#
_entry.id   AF-A0A6J3L557-F1
#
_cell.length_a   1.000
_cell.length_b   1.000
_cell.length_c   1.000
_cell.angle_alpha   90.00
_cell.angle_beta   90.00
_cell.angle_gamma   90.00
#
_symmetry.space_group_name_H-M   'P 1'
#
loop_
_entity.id
_entity.type
_entity.pdbx_description
1 polymer ?
#
loop_
_entity_poly.entity_id
_entity_poly.type
_entity_poly.pdbx_seq_one_letter_code
_entity_poly.pdbx_strand_id
1 'polypeptide(L)'
;MLKTNDGTFNETKDIIEYFRGKNYNTEQNLSRKECAKIMAYNTMLKEKLFPALQFIWWIDEKNVNELIRPWYCKTLPFPLNFYYPGKFERQARAMLETLYPVEDNISVIENKVYSEAQKCLTLLSTSLGDSVYFLGEEPTLLDAIVYSYLAPLLKAPLPNPALQNHLKACTNLMSYISRISERYFSNECCEYKTKENDQSIKKYAQNEFPNKRRNQFFAGFFATLVMATYAFSTGILEWYIRILHGAKTHVYTSVSYLCGWLMA
;
A
#
# COMPACT_ATOMS: atom_id res chain seq x y z
N MET A 1 -4.94 -6.11 -12.03
CA MET A 1 -6.22 -6.59 -12.59
C MET A 1 -6.33 -6.10 -14.02
N LEU A 2 -6.28 -7.02 -14.98
CA LEU A 2 -6.54 -6.76 -16.38
C LEU A 2 -8.03 -7.06 -16.65
N LYS A 3 -8.74 -6.08 -17.20
CA LYS A 3 -10.12 -6.24 -17.67
C LYS A 3 -10.10 -6.27 -19.18
N THR A 4 -10.45 -7.41 -19.77
CA THR A 4 -10.68 -7.55 -21.22
C THR A 4 -12.13 -7.93 -21.47
N ASN A 5 -12.54 -7.89 -22.73
CA ASN A 5 -13.86 -8.38 -23.15
C ASN A 5 -14.04 -9.88 -22.84
N ASP A 6 -12.93 -10.62 -22.76
CA ASP A 6 -12.91 -12.07 -22.54
C ASP A 6 -12.96 -12.44 -21.04
N GLY A 7 -12.68 -11.50 -20.13
CA GLY A 7 -12.71 -11.75 -18.69
C GLY A 7 -11.89 -10.81 -17.83
N THR A 8 -11.88 -11.09 -16.53
CA THR A 8 -11.08 -10.40 -15.51
C THR A 8 -9.95 -11.30 -15.01
N PHE A 9 -8.72 -10.85 -15.20
CA PHE A 9 -7.52 -11.54 -14.74
C PHE A 9 -6.86 -10.74 -13.61
N ASN A 10 -6.64 -11.38 -12.47
CA ASN A 10 -6.14 -10.71 -11.26
C ASN A 10 -4.64 -10.95 -11.05
N GLU A 11 -4.15 -12.16 -11.33
CA GLU A 11 -2.76 -12.53 -11.14
C GLU A 11 -1.91 -12.29 -12.39
N THR A 12 -0.64 -11.95 -12.17
CA THR A 12 0.31 -11.71 -13.27
C THR A 12 0.52 -12.95 -14.12
N LYS A 13 0.50 -14.16 -13.53
CA LYS A 13 0.68 -15.42 -14.26
C LYS A 13 -0.44 -15.62 -15.27
N ASP A 14 -1.70 -15.48 -14.83
CA ASP A 14 -2.88 -15.62 -15.68
C ASP A 14 -2.87 -14.58 -16.81
N ILE A 15 -2.44 -13.35 -16.51
CA ILE A 15 -2.31 -12.29 -17.51
C ILE A 15 -1.27 -12.67 -18.57
N ILE A 16 -0.10 -13.16 -18.16
CA ILE A 16 0.97 -13.60 -19.08
C ILE A 16 0.48 -14.78 -19.93
N GLU A 17 -0.23 -15.74 -19.33
CA GLU A 17 -0.81 -16.89 -20.04
C GLU A 17 -1.88 -16.47 -21.04
N TYR A 18 -2.74 -15.51 -20.68
CA TYR A 18 -3.72 -14.93 -21.59
C TYR A 18 -3.05 -14.31 -22.83
N PHE A 19 -2.03 -13.48 -22.64
CA PHE A 19 -1.29 -12.88 -23.76
C PHE A 19 -0.50 -13.91 -24.55
N ARG A 20 -0.05 -15.00 -23.91
CA ARG A 20 0.58 -16.15 -24.59
C ARG A 20 -0.40 -16.82 -25.54
N GLY A 21 -1.63 -17.04 -25.12
CA GLY A 21 -2.68 -17.64 -25.96
C GLY A 21 -3.12 -16.74 -27.13
N LYS A 22 -2.96 -15.42 -27.00
CA LYS A 22 -3.30 -14.44 -28.06
C LYS A 22 -2.13 -14.08 -28.97
N ASN A 23 -0.97 -14.72 -28.82
CA ASN A 23 0.23 -14.50 -29.64
C ASN A 23 0.81 -13.07 -29.60
N TYR A 24 0.57 -12.32 -28.51
CA TYR A 24 1.14 -10.98 -28.33
C TYR A 24 2.49 -11.00 -27.60
N ASN A 25 3.01 -12.18 -27.24
CA ASN A 25 4.20 -12.30 -26.41
C ASN A 25 5.49 -12.22 -27.23
N THR A 26 6.46 -11.46 -26.71
CA THR A 26 7.87 -11.50 -27.15
C THR A 26 8.53 -12.87 -26.96
N GLU A 27 7.91 -13.78 -26.20
CA GLU A 27 8.43 -15.12 -25.94
C GLU A 27 8.26 -16.13 -27.08
N GLN A 28 7.44 -15.85 -28.11
CA GLN A 28 7.15 -16.85 -29.15
C GLN A 28 8.38 -17.32 -29.92
N ASN A 29 9.37 -16.44 -30.06
CA ASN A 29 10.60 -16.72 -30.79
C ASN A 29 11.71 -17.27 -29.88
N LEU A 30 11.46 -17.42 -28.58
CA LEU A 30 12.49 -17.85 -27.62
C LEU A 30 12.74 -19.35 -27.68
N SER A 31 14.02 -19.72 -27.59
CA SER A 31 14.46 -21.10 -27.45
C SER A 31 14.00 -21.69 -26.11
N ARG A 32 13.76 -23.01 -26.06
CA ARG A 32 13.45 -23.71 -24.79
C ARG A 32 14.51 -23.44 -23.70
N LYS A 33 15.77 -23.28 -24.10
CA LYS A 33 16.86 -22.92 -23.18
C LYS A 33 16.69 -21.52 -22.60
N GLU A 34 16.21 -20.57 -23.39
CA GLU A 34 15.96 -19.20 -22.96
C GLU A 34 14.76 -19.14 -22.03
N CYS A 35 13.66 -19.84 -22.34
CA CYS A 35 12.52 -19.97 -21.43
C CYS A 35 12.93 -20.53 -20.05
N ALA A 36 13.81 -21.55 -20.03
CA ALA A 36 14.35 -22.07 -18.79
C ALA A 36 15.19 -21.03 -18.02
N LYS A 37 15.98 -20.20 -18.73
CA LYS A 37 16.69 -19.06 -18.13
C LYS A 37 15.71 -18.06 -17.51
N ILE A 38 14.64 -17.67 -18.22
CA ILE A 38 13.64 -16.73 -17.68
C ILE A 38 13.06 -17.26 -16.37
N MET A 39 12.70 -18.54 -16.31
CA MET A 39 12.16 -19.17 -15.10
C MET A 39 13.18 -19.20 -13.95
N ALA A 40 14.44 -19.49 -14.25
CA ALA A 40 15.52 -19.49 -13.26
C ALA A 40 15.74 -18.08 -12.67
N TYR A 41 15.82 -17.06 -13.52
CA TYR A 41 15.97 -15.68 -13.07
C TYR A 41 14.76 -15.18 -12.27
N ASN A 42 13.54 -15.49 -12.72
CA ASN A 42 12.33 -15.12 -11.99
C ASN A 42 12.32 -15.73 -10.58
N THR A 43 12.69 -17.01 -10.45
CA THR A 43 12.84 -17.67 -9.14
C THR A 43 13.94 -17.02 -8.32
N MET A 44 15.12 -16.75 -8.89
CA MET A 44 16.23 -16.10 -8.20
C MET A 44 15.83 -14.72 -7.63
N LEU A 45 15.16 -13.90 -8.43
CA LEU A 45 14.67 -12.59 -8.01
C LEU A 45 13.65 -12.73 -6.87
N LYS A 46 12.71 -13.66 -7.00
CA LYS A 46 11.66 -13.90 -6.00
C LYS A 46 12.22 -14.41 -4.67
N GLU A 47 13.23 -15.26 -4.70
CA GLU A 47 13.79 -15.85 -3.46
C GLU A 47 14.85 -14.95 -2.82
N LYS A 48 15.60 -14.17 -3.60
CA LYS A 48 16.77 -13.41 -3.10
C LYS A 48 16.56 -11.91 -3.03
N LEU A 49 15.91 -11.31 -4.03
CA LEU A 49 15.75 -9.85 -4.11
C LEU A 49 14.42 -9.39 -3.50
N PHE A 50 13.34 -10.12 -3.74
CA PHE A 50 12.01 -9.76 -3.25
C PHE A 50 11.91 -9.66 -1.71
N PRO A 51 12.52 -10.56 -0.89
CA PRO A 51 12.51 -10.39 0.56
C PRO A 51 13.15 -9.06 1.01
N ALA A 52 14.22 -8.62 0.33
CA ALA A 52 14.88 -7.35 0.63
C ALA A 52 14.03 -6.14 0.27
N LEU A 53 13.30 -6.22 -0.84
CA LEU A 53 12.32 -5.19 -1.15
C LEU A 53 11.21 -5.16 -0.10
N GLN A 54 10.64 -6.31 0.29
CA GLN A 54 9.61 -6.33 1.34
C GLN A 54 10.12 -5.75 2.66
N PHE A 55 11.37 -6.02 3.02
CA PHE A 55 12.01 -5.41 4.19
C PHE A 55 12.06 -3.88 4.06
N ILE A 56 12.57 -3.36 2.94
CA ILE A 56 12.66 -1.91 2.67
C ILE A 56 11.28 -1.24 2.70
N TRP A 57 10.28 -1.88 2.10
CA TRP A 57 8.94 -1.30 1.93
C TRP A 57 8.05 -1.39 3.18
N TRP A 58 8.28 -2.35 4.07
CA TRP A 58 7.29 -2.63 5.11
C TRP A 58 7.85 -2.83 6.50
N ILE A 59 9.17 -3.05 6.64
CA ILE A 59 9.79 -3.38 7.92
C ILE A 59 10.75 -2.29 8.37
N ASP A 60 11.52 -1.70 7.45
CA ASP A 60 12.39 -0.57 7.78
C ASP A 60 11.56 0.65 8.23
N GLU A 61 11.58 0.90 9.54
CA GLU A 61 10.79 1.94 10.18
C GLU A 61 11.01 3.32 9.56
N LYS A 62 12.24 3.64 9.15
CA LYS A 62 12.57 4.95 8.56
C LYS A 62 11.87 5.11 7.23
N ASN A 63 12.02 4.12 6.35
CA ASN A 63 11.39 4.15 5.03
C ASN A 63 9.86 4.12 5.13
N VAL A 64 9.31 3.29 6.02
CA VAL A 64 7.86 3.16 6.19
C VAL A 64 7.23 4.46 6.67
N ASN A 65 7.81 5.10 7.69
CA ASN A 65 7.24 6.29 8.31
C ASN A 65 7.41 7.55 7.45
N GLU A 66 8.58 7.73 6.83
CA GLU A 66 8.88 8.97 6.10
C GLU A 66 8.39 8.94 4.65
N LEU A 67 8.35 7.77 4.01
CA LEU A 67 8.01 7.64 2.60
C LEU A 67 6.64 7.01 2.38
N ILE A 68 6.45 5.80 2.90
CA ILE A 68 5.40 4.89 2.41
C ILE A 68 4.05 5.24 3.01
N ARG A 69 3.96 5.43 4.33
CA ARG A 69 2.74 5.89 4.98
C ARG A 69 2.25 7.23 4.39
N PRO A 70 3.11 8.26 4.21
CA PRO A 70 2.71 9.49 3.52
C PRO A 70 2.23 9.27 2.09
N TRP A 71 2.84 8.38 1.31
CA TRP A 71 2.38 8.04 -0.04
C TRP A 71 0.97 7.45 -0.03
N TYR A 72 0.72 6.45 0.82
CA TYR A 72 -0.60 5.84 0.97
C TYR A 72 -1.65 6.82 1.49
N CYS A 73 -1.29 7.68 2.44
CA CYS A 73 -2.18 8.73 2.96
C CYS A 73 -2.55 9.79 1.92
N LYS A 74 -1.69 10.04 0.93
CA LYS A 74 -1.97 10.97 -0.16
C LYS A 74 -2.90 10.37 -1.23
N THR A 75 -2.80 9.06 -1.47
CA THR A 75 -3.51 8.40 -2.58
C THR A 75 -4.83 7.78 -2.16
N LEU A 76 -4.95 7.29 -0.92
CA LEU A 76 -6.12 6.54 -0.46
C LEU A 76 -6.93 7.32 0.58
N PRO A 77 -8.28 7.24 0.54
CA PRO A 77 -9.13 7.81 1.57
C PRO A 77 -9.08 6.98 2.86
N PHE A 78 -9.41 7.62 3.98
CA PHE A 78 -9.70 6.92 5.23
C PHE A 78 -10.91 5.98 5.03
N PRO A 79 -10.89 4.73 5.53
CA PRO A 79 -9.86 4.11 6.39
C PRO A 79 -8.79 3.28 5.66
N LEU A 80 -8.84 3.23 4.33
CA LEU A 80 -7.99 2.36 3.51
C LEU A 80 -6.50 2.71 3.62
N ASN A 81 -6.19 3.99 3.80
CA ASN A 81 -4.82 4.47 4.02
C ASN A 81 -4.12 3.82 5.24
N PHE A 82 -4.86 3.38 6.26
CA PHE A 82 -4.31 2.65 7.41
C PHE A 82 -4.35 1.13 7.22
N TYR A 83 -5.42 0.63 6.59
CA TYR A 83 -5.62 -0.80 6.39
C TYR A 83 -4.54 -1.43 5.51
N TYR A 84 -4.25 -0.83 4.34
CA TYR A 84 -3.31 -1.44 3.40
C TYR A 84 -1.87 -1.51 3.92
N PRO A 85 -1.27 -0.43 4.45
CA PRO A 85 0.07 -0.52 5.04
C PRO A 85 0.14 -1.57 6.15
N GLY A 86 -0.86 -1.63 7.04
CA GLY A 86 -0.89 -2.64 8.11
C GLY A 86 -1.04 -4.07 7.59
N LYS A 87 -1.79 -4.28 6.50
CA LYS A 87 -1.92 -5.59 5.85
C LYS A 87 -0.58 -6.02 5.24
N PHE A 88 0.09 -5.14 4.51
CA PHE A 88 1.35 -5.46 3.85
C PHE A 88 2.51 -5.63 4.84
N GLU A 89 2.54 -4.84 5.90
CA GLU A 89 3.47 -5.04 7.03
C GLU A 89 3.35 -6.43 7.63
N ARG A 90 2.12 -6.88 7.93
CA ARG A 90 1.89 -8.24 8.45
C ARG A 90 2.35 -9.32 7.47
N GLN A 91 2.10 -9.13 6.18
CA GLN A 91 2.52 -10.07 5.15
C GLN A 91 4.06 -10.15 5.02
N ALA A 92 4.74 -8.99 5.02
CA ALA A 92 6.19 -8.92 4.96
C ALA A 92 6.83 -9.54 6.22
N ARG A 93 6.26 -9.27 7.40
CA ARG A 93 6.72 -9.86 8.66
C ARG A 93 6.59 -11.38 8.66
N ALA A 94 5.42 -11.90 8.31
CA ALA A 94 5.20 -13.35 8.20
C ALA A 94 6.18 -14.00 7.20
N MET A 95 6.44 -13.34 6.07
CA MET A 95 7.43 -13.82 5.10
C MET A 95 8.84 -13.88 5.70
N LEU A 96 9.29 -12.86 6.42
CA LEU A 96 10.61 -12.86 7.05
C LEU A 96 10.74 -13.87 8.18
N GLU A 97 9.69 -14.03 9.00
CA GLU A 97 9.62 -15.05 10.06
C GLU A 97 9.76 -16.47 9.47
N THR A 98 9.17 -16.73 8.30
CA THR A 98 9.34 -18.02 7.62
C THR A 98 10.75 -18.24 7.06
N LEU A 99 11.43 -17.18 6.62
CA LEU A 99 12.78 -17.27 6.04
C LEU A 99 13.87 -17.33 7.11
N TYR A 100 13.65 -16.67 8.26
CA TYR A 100 14.63 -16.54 9.34
C TYR A 100 14.00 -16.87 10.70
N PRO A 101 13.55 -18.11 10.93
CA PRO A 101 12.77 -18.48 12.12
C PRO A 101 13.56 -18.44 13.44
N VAL A 102 14.90 -18.38 13.37
CA VAL A 102 15.80 -18.39 14.54
C VAL A 102 16.21 -16.97 14.96
N GLU A 103 16.02 -15.99 14.08
CA GLU A 103 16.53 -14.64 14.31
C GLU A 103 15.40 -13.72 14.77
N ASP A 104 15.50 -13.21 15.99
CA ASP A 104 14.56 -12.21 16.52
C ASP A 104 15.05 -10.77 16.30
N ASN A 105 16.36 -10.59 16.07
CA ASN A 105 16.95 -9.27 15.94
C ASN A 105 16.81 -8.72 14.50
N ILE A 106 16.03 -7.65 14.37
CA ILE A 106 15.76 -6.97 13.09
C ILE A 106 17.04 -6.57 12.37
N SER A 107 18.07 -6.10 13.08
CA SER A 107 19.34 -5.69 12.47
C SER A 107 20.11 -6.87 11.86
N VAL A 108 20.00 -8.07 12.45
CA VAL A 108 20.62 -9.28 11.92
C VAL A 108 19.87 -9.75 10.67
N ILE A 109 18.54 -9.69 10.69
CA ILE A 109 17.69 -9.98 9.54
C ILE A 109 18.00 -9.01 8.39
N GLU A 110 18.08 -7.70 8.68
CA GLU A 110 18.44 -6.67 7.70
C GLU A 110 19.74 -7.01 6.98
N ASN A 111 20.80 -7.29 7.75
CA ASN A 111 22.10 -7.64 7.20
C ASN A 111 22.06 -8.91 6.32
N LYS A 112 21.35 -9.96 6.75
CA LYS A 112 21.22 -11.21 5.98
C LYS A 112 20.48 -10.97 4.67
N VAL A 113 19.34 -10.29 4.74
CA VAL A 113 18.47 -10.01 3.60
C VAL A 113 19.18 -9.09 2.59
N TYR A 114 19.86 -8.06 3.07
CA TYR A 114 20.64 -7.16 2.20
C TYR A 114 21.86 -7.86 1.60
N SER A 115 22.57 -8.71 2.35
CA SER A 115 23.69 -9.47 1.81
C SER A 115 23.26 -10.39 0.65
N GLU A 116 22.15 -11.11 0.80
CA GLU A 116 21.63 -11.98 -0.26
C GLU A 116 21.14 -11.19 -1.47
N ALA A 117 20.48 -10.05 -1.25
CA ALA A 117 20.05 -9.17 -2.33
C ALA A 117 21.23 -8.52 -3.07
N GLN A 118 22.27 -8.07 -2.37
CA GLN A 118 23.49 -7.52 -2.98
C GLN A 118 24.19 -8.57 -3.85
N LYS A 119 24.30 -9.81 -3.38
CA LYS A 119 24.83 -10.92 -4.20
C LYS A 119 23.98 -11.12 -5.45
N CYS A 120 22.65 -11.09 -5.33
CA CYS A 120 21.73 -11.20 -6.47
C CYS A 120 21.93 -10.05 -7.48
N LEU A 121 22.07 -8.80 -7.02
CA LEU A 121 22.35 -7.65 -7.88
C LEU A 121 23.70 -7.77 -8.59
N THR A 122 24.74 -8.21 -7.88
CA THR A 122 26.05 -8.46 -8.49
C THR A 122 25.96 -9.57 -9.55
N LEU A 123 25.21 -10.65 -9.29
CA LEU A 123 24.99 -11.71 -10.28
C LEU A 123 24.25 -11.22 -11.51
N LEU A 124 23.22 -10.38 -11.35
CA LEU A 124 22.51 -9.75 -12.47
C LEU A 124 23.43 -8.84 -13.28
N SER A 125 24.29 -8.07 -12.60
CA SER A 125 25.29 -7.23 -13.25
C SER A 125 26.27 -8.07 -14.06
N THR A 126 26.83 -9.12 -13.47
CA THR A 126 27.76 -10.02 -14.17
C THR A 126 27.08 -10.74 -15.34
N SER A 127 25.82 -11.14 -15.20
CA SER A 127 25.12 -11.85 -16.26
C SER A 127 24.64 -10.96 -17.40
N LEU A 128 24.36 -9.68 -17.13
CA LEU A 128 24.13 -8.68 -18.17
C LEU A 128 25.44 -8.37 -18.92
N GLY A 129 26.56 -8.22 -18.20
CA GLY A 129 27.84 -7.87 -18.80
C GLY A 129 27.75 -6.59 -19.65
N ASP A 130 28.18 -6.68 -20.90
CA ASP A 130 28.12 -5.59 -21.89
C ASP A 130 26.87 -5.64 -22.79
N SER A 131 25.96 -6.58 -22.54
CA SER A 131 24.76 -6.75 -23.37
C SER A 131 23.72 -5.66 -23.11
N VAL A 132 22.93 -5.37 -24.15
CA VAL A 132 21.85 -4.38 -24.08
C VAL A 132 20.64 -4.94 -23.31
N TYR A 133 20.31 -6.22 -23.47
CA TYR A 133 19.26 -6.91 -22.72
C TYR A 133 19.71 -8.33 -22.38
N PHE A 134 19.07 -8.98 -21.42
CA PHE A 134 19.54 -10.28 -20.89
C PHE A 134 19.57 -11.42 -21.91
N LEU A 135 18.71 -11.38 -22.93
CA LEU A 135 18.59 -12.44 -23.94
C LEU A 135 18.90 -11.97 -25.37
N GLY A 136 19.46 -10.77 -25.54
CA GLY A 136 19.86 -10.27 -26.87
C GLY A 136 19.72 -8.75 -27.02
N GLU A 137 19.37 -8.34 -28.24
CA GLU A 137 19.22 -6.92 -28.60
C GLU A 137 17.79 -6.39 -28.43
N GLU A 138 16.81 -7.28 -28.31
CA GLU A 138 15.42 -6.92 -28.06
C GLU A 138 15.00 -7.24 -26.61
N PRO A 139 14.16 -6.38 -25.99
CA PRO A 139 13.67 -6.62 -24.65
C PRO A 139 12.69 -7.79 -24.62
N THR A 140 12.92 -8.70 -23.69
CA THR A 140 12.13 -9.92 -23.51
C THR A 140 11.30 -9.86 -22.22
N LEU A 141 10.50 -10.90 -21.94
CA LEU A 141 9.79 -11.01 -20.66
C LEU A 141 10.76 -10.96 -19.47
N LEU A 142 11.95 -11.54 -19.60
CA LEU A 142 12.97 -11.47 -18.55
C LEU A 142 13.32 -10.03 -18.22
N ASP A 143 13.45 -9.18 -19.24
CA ASP A 143 13.78 -7.78 -19.04
C ASP A 143 12.67 -7.02 -18.34
N ALA A 144 11.41 -7.30 -18.69
CA ALA A 144 10.25 -6.75 -17.99
C ALA A 144 10.23 -7.17 -16.51
N ILE A 145 10.52 -8.44 -16.21
CA ILE A 145 10.59 -8.96 -14.85
C ILE A 145 11.71 -8.26 -14.09
N VAL A 146 12.95 -8.27 -14.58
CA VAL A 146 14.11 -7.65 -13.91
C VAL A 146 13.87 -6.15 -13.69
N TYR A 147 13.41 -5.44 -14.72
CA TYR A 147 13.07 -4.01 -14.63
C TYR A 147 12.04 -3.74 -13.53
N SER A 148 11.01 -4.59 -13.39
CA SER A 148 9.96 -4.40 -12.38
C SER A 148 10.47 -4.43 -10.94
N TYR A 149 11.56 -5.16 -10.67
CA TYR A 149 12.21 -5.17 -9.36
C TYR A 149 13.19 -4.01 -9.19
N LEU A 150 14.00 -3.73 -10.22
CA LEU A 150 15.10 -2.77 -10.10
C LEU A 150 14.63 -1.31 -10.20
N ALA A 151 13.66 -1.00 -11.06
CA ALA A 151 13.25 0.37 -11.30
C ALA A 151 12.61 1.04 -10.06
N PRO A 152 11.70 0.39 -9.30
CA PRO A 152 11.18 0.97 -8.07
C PRO A 152 12.26 1.17 -7.00
N LEU A 153 13.17 0.21 -6.85
CA LEU A 153 14.30 0.29 -5.91
C LEU A 153 15.20 1.48 -6.24
N LEU A 154 15.45 1.73 -7.53
CA LEU A 154 16.29 2.85 -7.96
C LEU A 154 15.59 4.21 -7.86
N LYS A 155 14.33 4.30 -8.28
CA LYS A 155 13.62 5.58 -8.43
C LYS A 155 13.02 6.09 -7.13
N ALA A 156 12.80 5.25 -6.14
CA ALA A 156 12.22 5.68 -4.88
C ALA A 156 13.21 6.51 -4.04
N PRO A 157 12.78 7.63 -3.44
CA PRO A 157 13.63 8.43 -2.56
C PRO A 157 13.67 7.79 -1.15
N LEU A 158 14.44 6.71 -1.02
CA LEU A 158 14.55 5.93 0.22
C LEU A 158 15.44 6.65 1.25
N PRO A 159 14.94 6.92 2.48
CA PRO A 159 15.75 7.45 3.58
C PRO A 159 16.94 6.58 3.97
N ASN A 160 16.78 5.25 3.92
CA ASN A 160 17.87 4.28 4.07
C ASN A 160 18.27 3.69 2.69
N PRO A 161 19.27 4.26 2.01
CA PRO A 161 19.61 3.88 0.64
C PRO A 161 20.64 2.74 0.57
N ALA A 162 20.83 1.91 1.61
CA ALA A 162 21.91 0.90 1.64
C ALA A 162 21.91 -0.02 0.40
N LEU A 163 20.78 -0.66 0.09
CA LEU A 163 20.65 -1.52 -1.10
C LEU A 163 20.62 -0.71 -2.41
N GLN A 164 20.03 0.49 -2.37
CA GLN A 164 19.98 1.39 -3.53
C GLN A 164 21.39 1.86 -3.95
N ASN A 165 22.28 2.09 -3.00
CA ASN A 165 23.67 2.48 -3.26
C ASN A 165 24.44 1.35 -3.93
N HIS A 166 24.21 0.09 -3.53
CA HIS A 166 24.80 -1.06 -4.21
C HIS A 166 24.31 -1.17 -5.66
N LEU A 167 23.01 -0.97 -5.90
CA LEU A 167 22.47 -0.94 -7.26
C LEU A 167 23.09 0.19 -8.11
N LYS A 168 23.27 1.38 -7.52
CA LYS A 168 23.91 2.53 -8.19
C LYS A 168 25.38 2.27 -8.52
N ALA A 169 26.08 1.46 -7.72
CA ALA A 169 27.45 1.04 -8.01
C ALA A 169 27.54 0.11 -9.24
N CYS A 170 26.46 -0.62 -9.57
CA CYS A 170 26.37 -1.40 -10.80
C CYS A 170 25.97 -0.52 -12.00
N THR A 171 26.95 0.10 -12.65
CA THR A 171 26.75 1.09 -13.74
C THR A 171 26.06 0.51 -14.99
N ASN A 172 26.32 -0.76 -15.31
CA ASN A 172 25.66 -1.48 -16.39
C ASN A 172 24.15 -1.66 -16.13
N LEU A 173 23.76 -2.04 -14.91
CA LEU A 173 22.36 -2.14 -14.51
C LEU A 173 21.67 -0.77 -14.50
N MET A 174 22.37 0.27 -14.05
CA MET A 174 21.88 1.65 -14.13
C MET A 174 21.57 2.09 -15.57
N SER A 175 22.49 1.81 -16.49
CA SER A 175 22.31 2.10 -17.92
C SER A 175 21.16 1.30 -18.52
N TYR A 176 21.03 0.04 -18.11
CA TYR A 176 19.92 -0.84 -18.48
C TYR A 176 18.56 -0.32 -18.04
N ILE A 177 18.41 0.06 -16.77
CA ILE A 177 17.16 0.64 -16.24
C ILE A 177 16.83 1.96 -16.95
N SER A 178 17.84 2.78 -17.23
CA SER A 178 17.66 4.07 -17.90
C SER A 178 17.13 3.88 -19.32
N ARG A 179 17.74 2.98 -20.09
CA ARG A 179 17.33 2.64 -21.46
C ARG A 179 15.89 2.12 -21.54
N ILE A 180 15.49 1.20 -20.65
CA ILE A 180 14.10 0.70 -20.63
C ILE A 180 13.13 1.82 -20.22
N SER A 181 13.50 2.64 -19.24
CA SER A 181 12.70 3.78 -18.80
C SER A 181 12.46 4.77 -19.94
N GLU A 182 13.49 5.08 -20.72
CA GLU A 182 13.39 6.02 -21.83
C GLU A 182 12.58 5.44 -23.00
N ARG A 183 12.76 4.15 -23.32
CA ARG A 183 12.08 3.49 -24.44
C ARG A 183 10.58 3.31 -24.20
N TYR A 184 10.16 2.95 -22.99
CA TYR A 184 8.77 2.55 -22.71
C TYR A 184 7.99 3.51 -21.82
N PHE A 185 8.67 4.36 -21.04
CA PHE A 185 8.05 5.15 -19.97
C PHE A 185 8.37 6.66 -20.05
N SER A 186 8.84 7.13 -21.22
CA SER A 186 9.22 8.52 -21.48
C SER A 186 8.07 9.50 -21.22
N ASN A 187 6.84 9.15 -21.66
CA ASN A 187 5.65 10.00 -21.48
C ASN A 187 5.14 10.01 -20.03
N GLU A 188 5.21 8.87 -19.32
CA GLU A 188 4.70 8.72 -17.96
C GLU A 188 5.49 9.53 -16.93
N CYS A 189 6.82 9.67 -17.15
CA CYS A 189 7.67 10.51 -16.31
C CYS A 189 7.32 11.99 -16.42
N CYS A 190 6.87 12.45 -17.59
CA CYS A 190 6.44 13.84 -17.82
C CYS A 190 5.05 14.12 -17.22
N GLU A 191 4.11 13.18 -17.35
CA GLU A 191 2.77 13.34 -16.77
C GLU A 191 2.77 13.35 -15.24
N TYR A 192 3.55 12.48 -14.60
CA TYR A 192 3.65 12.45 -13.13
C TYR A 192 4.21 13.77 -12.58
N LYS A 193 5.29 14.30 -13.19
CA LYS A 193 5.89 15.59 -12.80
C LYS A 193 4.92 16.75 -12.96
N THR A 194 4.10 16.73 -14.02
CA THR A 194 3.08 17.76 -14.26
C THR A 194 1.99 17.71 -13.18
N LYS A 195 1.48 16.51 -12.87
CA LYS A 195 0.48 16.30 -11.82
C LYS A 195 1.01 16.61 -10.41
N GLU A 196 2.28 16.34 -10.14
CA GLU A 196 2.94 16.69 -8.87
C GLU A 196 3.08 18.21 -8.71
N ASN A 197 3.46 18.92 -9.78
CA ASN A 197 3.49 20.39 -9.79
C ASN A 197 2.09 20.98 -9.61
N ASP A 198 1.06 20.45 -10.28
CA ASP A 198 -0.31 20.91 -10.10
C ASP A 198 -0.85 20.65 -8.68
N GLN A 199 -0.49 19.51 -8.09
CA GLN A 199 -0.86 19.17 -6.71
C GLN A 199 -0.10 19.99 -5.67
N SER A 200 1.17 20.34 -5.92
CA SER A 200 1.94 21.21 -5.04
C SER A 200 1.37 22.63 -5.07
N ILE A 201 1.05 23.17 -6.26
CA ILE A 201 0.36 24.47 -6.43
C ILE A 201 -0.98 24.48 -5.68
N LYS A 202 -1.80 23.43 -5.81
CA LYS A 202 -3.07 23.29 -5.07
C LYS A 202 -2.87 23.18 -3.55
N LYS A 203 -1.81 22.52 -3.08
CA LYS A 203 -1.48 22.43 -1.64
C LYS A 203 -1.03 23.78 -1.06
N TYR A 204 -0.25 24.57 -1.81
CA TYR A 204 0.09 25.93 -1.41
C TYR A 204 -1.15 26.81 -1.28
N ALA A 205 -2.10 26.71 -2.22
CA ALA A 205 -3.38 27.42 -2.14
C ALA A 205 -4.30 26.93 -1.00
N GLN A 206 -4.21 25.65 -0.60
CA GLN A 206 -5.04 25.09 0.47
C GLN A 206 -4.44 25.25 1.88
N ASN A 207 -3.14 25.54 1.99
CA ASN A 207 -2.49 25.90 3.25
C ASN A 207 -2.92 27.28 3.76
N GLU A 208 -3.65 28.06 2.96
CA GLU A 208 -4.29 29.32 3.31
C GLU A 208 -5.59 29.10 4.12
N PHE A 209 -5.54 28.22 5.13
CA PHE A 209 -6.59 27.70 6.05
C PHE A 209 -7.40 26.46 5.61
N PRO A 210 -7.09 25.24 6.11
CA PRO A 210 -7.93 24.07 5.84
C PRO A 210 -8.50 23.30 7.07
N ASN A 211 -9.70 22.73 6.88
CA ASN A 211 -10.37 21.63 7.64
C ASN A 211 -11.21 21.92 8.91
N LYS A 212 -11.62 23.16 9.19
CA LYS A 212 -12.45 23.48 10.38
C LYS A 212 -13.79 22.72 10.42
N ARG A 213 -14.54 22.67 9.31
CA ARG A 213 -15.92 22.12 9.29
C ARG A 213 -16.02 20.60 9.47
N ARG A 214 -15.10 19.84 8.88
CA ARG A 214 -15.12 18.36 8.99
C ARG A 214 -14.78 17.88 10.39
N ASN A 215 -13.76 18.49 11.02
CA ASN A 215 -13.38 18.14 12.39
C ASN A 215 -14.44 18.57 13.40
N GLN A 216 -15.17 19.66 13.15
CA GLN A 216 -16.32 20.06 13.95
C GLN A 216 -17.47 19.04 13.91
N PHE A 217 -17.76 18.46 12.75
CA PHE A 217 -18.78 17.40 12.64
C PHE A 217 -18.41 16.14 13.42
N PHE A 218 -17.18 15.65 13.28
CA PHE A 218 -16.72 14.46 14.01
C PHE A 218 -16.63 14.71 15.52
N ALA A 219 -16.15 15.89 15.94
CA ALA A 219 -16.12 16.27 17.35
C ALA A 219 -17.55 16.36 17.93
N GLY A 220 -18.50 16.92 17.18
CA GLY A 220 -19.91 16.96 17.57
C GLY A 220 -20.49 15.56 17.75
N PHE A 221 -20.29 14.67 16.78
CA PHE A 221 -20.76 13.29 16.86
C PHE A 221 -20.16 12.54 18.07
N PHE A 222 -18.85 12.67 18.29
CA PHE A 222 -18.17 12.03 19.41
C PHE A 222 -18.66 12.56 20.76
N ALA A 223 -18.83 13.88 20.88
CA ALA A 223 -19.37 14.51 22.09
C ALA A 223 -20.81 14.05 22.37
N THR A 224 -21.67 13.96 21.35
CA THR A 224 -23.04 13.45 21.51
C THR A 224 -23.07 11.99 21.95
N LEU A 225 -22.17 11.16 21.39
CA LEU A 225 -22.05 9.76 21.76
C LEU A 225 -21.66 9.65 23.24
N VAL A 226 -20.57 10.32 23.66
CA VAL A 226 -20.09 10.30 25.06
C VAL A 226 -21.14 10.83 26.03
N MET A 227 -21.84 11.92 25.70
CA MET A 227 -22.91 12.46 26.53
C MET A 227 -24.11 11.51 26.65
N ALA A 228 -24.49 10.83 25.57
CA ALA A 228 -25.55 9.82 25.61
C ALA A 228 -25.16 8.62 26.49
N THR A 229 -23.92 8.14 26.38
CA THR A 229 -23.42 7.03 27.21
C THR A 229 -23.35 7.41 28.68
N TYR A 230 -22.89 8.63 28.99
CA TYR A 230 -22.84 9.15 30.36
C TYR A 230 -24.25 9.35 30.95
N ALA A 231 -25.19 9.90 30.19
CA ALA A 231 -26.57 10.08 30.61
C ALA A 231 -27.28 8.74 30.89
N PHE A 232 -26.97 7.70 30.10
CA PHE A 232 -27.48 6.35 30.32
C PHE A 232 -26.85 5.71 31.57
N SER A 233 -25.54 5.85 31.77
CA SER A 233 -24.81 5.29 32.91
C SER A 233 -25.16 5.94 34.25
N THR A 234 -25.58 7.21 34.25
CA THR A 234 -25.95 7.96 35.46
C THR A 234 -27.41 7.78 35.86
N GLY A 235 -28.20 7.00 35.10
CA GLY A 235 -29.59 6.69 35.44
C GLY A 235 -30.57 7.87 35.28
N ILE A 236 -30.18 8.94 34.59
CA ILE A 236 -31.04 10.13 34.38
C ILE A 236 -32.34 9.80 33.63
N LEU A 237 -32.36 8.76 32.79
CA LEU A 237 -33.56 8.29 32.09
C LEU A 237 -34.57 7.59 33.03
N GLU A 238 -34.13 6.96 34.12
CA GLU A 238 -35.02 6.35 35.11
C GLU A 238 -35.82 7.42 35.87
N TRP A 239 -35.21 8.59 36.12
CA TRP A 239 -35.84 9.71 36.80
C TRP A 239 -36.94 10.36 35.94
N TYR A 240 -36.69 10.51 34.63
CA TYR A 240 -37.66 11.10 33.70
C TYR A 240 -38.87 10.18 33.46
N ILE A 241 -38.67 8.85 33.41
CA ILE A 241 -39.76 7.88 33.29
C ILE A 241 -40.61 7.81 34.57
N ARG A 242 -40.00 7.96 35.76
CA ARG A 242 -40.72 8.08 37.04
C ARG A 242 -41.53 9.36 37.15
N ILE A 243 -41.02 10.49 36.64
CA ILE A 243 -41.76 11.76 36.63
C ILE A 243 -42.92 11.74 35.63
N LEU A 244 -42.76 11.14 34.45
CA LEU A 244 -43.86 10.98 33.50
C LEU A 244 -44.95 10.02 34.01
N HIS A 245 -44.57 8.97 34.76
CA HIS A 245 -45.55 8.13 35.46
C HIS A 245 -46.20 8.82 36.68
N GLY A 246 -45.46 9.65 37.43
CA GLY A 246 -45.99 10.45 38.54
C GLY A 246 -46.90 11.61 38.10
N ALA A 247 -46.65 12.20 36.93
CA ALA A 247 -47.53 13.21 36.35
C ALA A 247 -48.84 12.60 35.83
N LYS A 248 -48.81 11.36 35.31
CA LYS A 248 -50.04 10.64 34.94
C LYS A 248 -50.91 10.34 36.17
N THR A 249 -50.34 9.98 37.32
CA THR A 249 -51.14 9.69 38.53
C THR A 249 -51.78 10.93 39.15
N HIS A 250 -51.16 12.11 39.04
CA HIS A 250 -51.75 13.37 39.51
C HIS A 250 -52.91 13.91 38.64
N VAL A 251 -52.94 13.56 37.35
CA VAL A 251 -54.08 13.93 36.47
C VAL A 251 -55.31 13.06 36.76
N TYR A 252 -55.15 11.79 37.14
CA TYR A 252 -56.28 10.91 37.48
C TYR A 252 -56.87 11.17 38.87
N THR A 253 -56.08 11.68 39.82
CA THR A 253 -56.61 12.06 41.15
C THR A 253 -57.38 13.39 41.10
N SER A 254 -56.98 14.36 40.27
CA SER A 254 -57.71 15.63 40.14
C SER A 254 -59.09 15.50 39.47
N VAL A 255 -59.32 14.47 38.65
CA VAL A 255 -60.65 14.21 38.03
C VAL A 255 -61.58 13.46 39.00
N SER A 256 -61.03 12.66 39.92
CA SER A 256 -61.82 11.91 40.90
C SER A 256 -62.40 12.78 42.02
N TYR A 257 -61.74 13.88 42.40
CA TYR A 257 -62.26 14.81 43.41
C TYR A 257 -63.31 15.81 42.88
N LEU A 258 -63.44 15.97 41.56
CA LEU A 258 -64.45 16.84 40.94
C LEU A 258 -65.80 16.14 40.69
N CYS A 259 -65.85 14.81 40.70
CA CYS A 259 -67.12 14.05 40.61
C CYS A 259 -67.81 13.79 41.97
N GLY A 260 -67.16 14.09 43.10
CA GLY A 260 -67.71 13.90 44.44
C GLY A 260 -68.57 15.05 44.98
N TRP A 261 -68.68 16.17 44.25
CA TRP A 261 -69.42 17.37 44.66
C TRP A 261 -70.71 17.62 43.87
N LEU A 262 -71.16 16.64 43.06
CA LEU A 262 -72.33 16.76 42.18
C LEU A 262 -73.37 15.64 42.38
N MET A 263 -73.42 15.05 43.58
CA MET A 263 -74.52 14.21 44.06
C MET A 263 -74.80 14.50 45.54
N ALA A 264 -75.28 15.72 45.79
CA ALA A 264 -76.24 16.04 46.84
C ALA A 264 -77.54 16.45 46.16
#